data_AF-A0A821QQN0-F1
#
_entry.id   AF-A0A821QQN0-F1
#
_cell.length_a   1.000
_cell.length_b   1.000
_cell.length_c   1.000
_cell.angle_alpha   90.00
_cell.angle_beta   90.00
_cell.angle_gamma   90.00
#
_symmetry.space_group_name_H-M   'P 1'
#
loop_
_entity.id
_entity.type
_entity.pdbx_description
1 polymer ?
#
loop_
_entity_poly.entity_id
_entity_poly.type
_entity_poly.pdbx_seq_one_letter_code
_entity_poly.pdbx_strand_id
1 'polypeptide(L)'
;MNVNRVDLAVLNYDDRSVDILVGNGKNDYETEFYYKTDAAPNSVFNIDLNHDGLMDIIVVNGDDDRISVLLDNDDETFQTSMDYLVGDNP
;
A
#
# COMPACT_ATOMS: atom_id res chain seq x y z
N MET A 1 16.51 15.80 -1.31
CA MET A 1 15.20 16.11 -0.72
C MET A 1 14.28 14.97 -1.11
N ASN A 2 14.16 13.93 -0.28
CA ASN A 2 13.10 12.93 -0.38
C ASN A 2 12.50 12.83 1.02
N VAL A 3 11.63 13.77 1.33
CA VAL A 3 10.82 13.74 2.56
C VAL A 3 9.41 13.38 2.11
N ASN A 4 8.93 12.22 2.58
CA ASN A 4 7.58 11.66 2.41
C ASN A 4 7.23 11.05 1.04
N ARG A 5 7.39 9.72 0.96
CA ARG A 5 7.01 8.81 -0.13
C ARG A 5 5.59 8.27 0.09
N VAL A 6 4.91 7.95 -1.02
CA VAL A 6 3.46 7.75 -1.23
C VAL A 6 2.65 9.01 -0.97
N ASP A 7 2.20 9.64 -2.05
CA ASP A 7 1.37 10.82 -1.99
C ASP A 7 -0.13 10.44 -1.95
N LEU A 8 -0.50 9.33 -2.58
CA LEU A 8 -1.88 8.83 -2.56
C LEU A 8 -1.94 7.30 -2.68
N ALA A 9 -2.67 6.67 -1.77
CA ALA A 9 -3.14 5.29 -1.90
C ALA A 9 -4.67 5.32 -2.06
N VAL A 10 -5.17 4.73 -3.15
CA VAL A 10 -6.59 4.69 -3.49
C VAL A 10 -7.09 3.28 -3.28
N LEU A 11 -8.05 3.12 -2.37
CA LEU A 11 -8.70 1.85 -2.11
C LEU A 11 -9.87 1.67 -3.07
N ASN A 12 -9.79 0.66 -3.94
CA ASN A 12 -10.85 0.31 -4.86
C ASN A 12 -11.63 -0.88 -4.27
N TYR A 13 -12.59 -0.56 -3.39
CA TYR A 13 -13.35 -1.55 -2.62
C TYR A 13 -13.99 -2.64 -3.50
N ASP A 14 -14.75 -2.25 -4.52
CA ASP A 14 -15.47 -3.19 -5.39
C ASP A 14 -14.54 -3.94 -6.36
N ASP A 15 -13.46 -3.29 -6.81
CA ASP A 15 -12.47 -3.88 -7.73
C ASP A 15 -11.42 -4.75 -7.02
N ARG A 16 -11.41 -4.73 -5.68
CA ARG A 16 -10.48 -5.49 -4.83
C ARG A 16 -9.01 -5.21 -5.18
N SER A 17 -8.70 -3.93 -5.23
CA SER A 17 -7.36 -3.45 -5.51
C SER A 17 -7.02 -2.17 -4.77
N VAL A 18 -5.73 -1.85 -4.76
CA VAL A 18 -5.18 -0.58 -4.29
C VAL A 18 -4.31 -0.01 -5.38
N ASP A 19 -4.54 1.26 -5.73
CA ASP A 19 -3.66 2.02 -6.62
C ASP A 19 -2.79 2.94 -5.77
N ILE A 20 -1.48 2.91 -6.00
CA ILE A 20 -0.52 3.76 -5.31
C ILE A 20 0.07 4.73 -6.32
N LEU A 21 -0.15 6.02 -6.12
CA LEU A 21 0.33 7.07 -7.00
C LEU A 21 1.55 7.74 -6.37
N VAL A 22 2.65 7.73 -7.13
CA VAL A 22 3.92 8.36 -6.73
C VAL A 22 3.99 9.76 -7.34
N GLY A 23 4.05 10.78 -6.49
CA GLY A 23 4.14 12.15 -6.91
C GLY A 23 5.56 12.54 -7.34
N ASN A 24 5.63 13.39 -8.36
CA ASN A 24 6.89 13.87 -8.93
C ASN A 24 7.41 15.17 -8.30
N GLY A 25 6.82 15.59 -7.18
CA GLY A 25 7.13 16.86 -6.50
C GLY A 25 6.66 18.12 -7.22
N LYS A 26 5.88 18.01 -8.31
CA LYS A 26 5.33 19.13 -9.10
C LYS A 26 3.80 19.23 -9.04
N ASN A 27 3.19 18.66 -7.99
CA ASN A 27 1.73 18.48 -7.86
C ASN A 27 1.13 17.60 -8.98
N ASP A 28 1.88 16.58 -9.40
CA ASP A 28 1.47 15.63 -10.43
C ASP A 28 2.00 14.23 -10.06
N TYR A 29 1.43 13.19 -10.67
CA TYR A 29 1.73 11.78 -10.38
C TYR A 29 2.25 11.09 -11.64
N GLU A 30 3.38 10.38 -11.54
CA GLU A 30 4.05 9.80 -12.72
C GLU A 30 3.94 8.28 -12.79
N THR A 31 3.94 7.60 -11.64
CA THR A 31 3.93 6.14 -11.55
C THR A 31 2.74 5.67 -10.74
N GLU A 32 1.98 4.74 -11.31
CA GLU A 32 0.89 4.01 -10.67
C GLU A 32 1.36 2.58 -10.38
N PHE A 33 1.34 2.20 -9.11
CA PHE A 33 1.50 0.81 -8.71
C PHE A 33 0.14 0.22 -8.36
N TYR A 34 -0.28 -0.76 -9.14
CA TYR A 34 -1.52 -1.51 -8.93
C TYR A 34 -1.25 -2.76 -8.09
N TYR A 35 -1.97 -2.88 -6.98
CA TYR A 35 -1.94 -4.06 -6.13
C TYR A 35 -3.31 -4.71 -6.04
N LYS A 36 -3.39 -6.01 -6.31
CA LYS A 36 -4.61 -6.78 -6.14
C LYS A 36 -4.64 -7.39 -4.74
N THR A 37 -5.68 -7.07 -3.97
CA THR A 37 -5.85 -7.52 -2.58
C THR A 37 -6.64 -8.83 -2.48
N ASP A 38 -7.25 -9.31 -3.58
CA ASP A 38 -8.16 -10.47 -3.68
C ASP A 38 -9.43 -10.41 -2.79
N ALA A 39 -9.51 -9.43 -1.89
CA ALA A 39 -10.63 -9.08 -1.02
C ALA A 39 -10.84 -7.55 -1.00
N ALA A 40 -11.98 -7.09 -0.48
CA ALA A 40 -12.29 -5.66 -0.49
C ALA A 40 -11.44 -4.90 0.55
N PRO A 41 -10.53 -4.01 0.12
CA PRO A 41 -9.73 -3.25 1.07
C PRO A 41 -10.60 -2.18 1.74
N ASN A 42 -10.51 -2.07 3.06
CA ASN A 42 -11.31 -1.12 3.85
C ASN A 42 -10.44 0.01 4.45
N SER A 43 -9.14 -0.22 4.62
CA SER A 43 -8.22 0.73 5.23
C SER A 43 -6.79 0.57 4.70
N VAL A 44 -6.01 1.65 4.77
CA VAL A 44 -4.59 1.68 4.41
C VAL A 44 -3.80 2.51 5.42
N PHE A 45 -2.61 2.03 5.77
CA PHE A 45 -1.68 2.69 6.68
C PHE A 45 -0.28 2.67 6.08
N ASN A 46 0.53 3.66 6.43
CA ASN A 46 1.95 3.69 6.07
C ASN A 46 2.84 3.85 7.31
N ILE A 47 3.88 3.03 7.41
CA ILE A 47 4.88 3.05 8.49
C ILE A 47 6.18 2.40 8.01
N ASP A 48 7.32 2.86 8.48
CA ASP A 48 8.59 2.13 8.36
C ASP A 48 8.54 0.87 9.24
N LEU A 49 8.15 -0.26 8.65
CA LEU A 49 7.85 -1.50 9.36
C LEU A 49 9.11 -2.33 9.59
N ASN A 50 10.08 -2.24 8.67
CA ASN A 50 11.31 -3.03 8.68
C ASN A 50 12.55 -2.25 9.18
N HIS A 51 12.39 -0.97 9.52
CA HIS A 51 13.43 -0.05 10.01
C HIS A 51 14.55 0.25 8.98
N ASP A 52 14.23 0.26 7.69
CA ASP A 52 15.15 0.65 6.63
C ASP A 52 15.12 2.16 6.31
N GLY A 53 14.19 2.90 6.92
CA GLY A 53 14.01 4.33 6.73
C GLY A 53 13.06 4.71 5.58
N LEU A 54 12.41 3.73 4.96
CA LEU A 54 11.38 3.89 3.93
C LEU A 54 9.98 3.67 4.55
N MET A 55 8.95 4.24 3.94
CA MET A 55 7.58 4.05 4.41
C MET A 55 6.95 2.87 3.66
N ASP A 56 6.67 1.80 4.39
CA ASP A 56 5.96 0.63 3.87
C ASP A 56 4.44 0.87 3.89
N ILE A 57 3.68 0.05 3.17
CA ILE A 57 2.22 0.10 3.13
C ILE A 57 1.62 -1.14 3.77
N ILE A 58 0.58 -0.93 4.57
CA ILE A 58 -0.27 -1.97 5.14
C ILE A 58 -1.69 -1.74 4.63
N VAL A 59 -2.26 -2.73 3.96
CA VAL A 59 -3.65 -2.74 3.49
C VAL A 59 -4.45 -3.68 4.38
N VAL A 60 -5.59 -3.21 4.88
CA VAL A 60 -6.52 -4.03 5.66
C VAL A 60 -7.62 -4.54 4.73
N ASN A 61 -7.80 -5.86 4.71
CA ASN A 61 -8.73 -6.56 3.85
C ASN A 61 -9.86 -7.13 4.72
N GLY A 62 -10.89 -6.33 4.95
CA GLY A 62 -11.93 -6.63 5.94
C GLY A 62 -12.70 -7.94 5.67
N ASP A 63 -12.89 -8.27 4.39
CA ASP A 63 -13.73 -9.41 3.98
C ASP A 63 -12.99 -10.77 3.95
N ASP A 64 -11.67 -10.81 4.22
CA ASP A 64 -10.88 -12.05 4.17
C ASP A 64 -10.01 -12.33 5.40
N ASP A 65 -10.18 -11.51 6.45
CA ASP A 65 -9.51 -11.62 7.74
C ASP A 65 -7.99 -11.40 7.66
N ARG A 66 -7.49 -10.73 6.61
CA ARG A 66 -6.07 -10.48 6.40
C ARG A 66 -5.69 -9.01 6.35
N ILE A 67 -4.40 -8.79 6.54
CA ILE A 67 -3.71 -7.59 6.07
C ILE A 67 -2.69 -7.98 5.00
N SER A 68 -2.44 -7.09 4.06
CA SER A 68 -1.37 -7.20 3.08
C SER A 68 -0.30 -6.16 3.39
N VAL A 69 0.96 -6.58 3.42
CA VAL A 69 2.13 -5.71 3.66
C VAL A 69 2.93 -5.59 2.37
N LEU A 70 3.16 -4.35 1.93
CA LEU A 70 3.96 -4.01 0.77
C LEU A 70 5.19 -3.23 1.24
N LEU A 71 6.35 -3.86 1.14
CA LEU A 71 7.62 -3.23 1.52
C LEU A 71 8.19 -2.38 0.39
N ASP A 72 8.75 -1.24 0.73
CA ASP A 72 9.34 -0.32 -0.23
C ASP A 72 10.71 -0.82 -0.76
N ASN A 73 11.04 -0.53 -2.02
CA ASN A 73 12.32 -0.84 -2.67
C ASN A 73 13.24 0.39 -2.92
N ASP A 74 12.83 1.60 -2.51
CA ASP A 74 13.52 2.88 -2.79
C ASP A 74 13.69 3.23 -4.29
N ASP A 75 12.94 2.58 -5.17
CA ASP A 75 13.04 2.75 -6.64
C ASP A 75 11.68 2.95 -7.36
N GLU A 76 10.74 3.59 -6.67
CA GLU A 76 9.34 3.80 -7.05
C GLU A 76 8.52 2.51 -7.18
N THR A 77 9.04 1.37 -6.71
CA THR A 77 8.33 0.09 -6.65
C THR A 77 8.14 -0.42 -5.22
N PHE A 78 7.31 -1.46 -5.09
CA PHE A 78 7.13 -2.25 -3.87
C PHE A 78 7.51 -3.72 -4.12
N GLN A 79 7.91 -4.40 -3.07
CA GLN A 79 8.10 -5.85 -3.07
C GLN A 79 6.76 -6.56 -3.29
N THR A 80 6.84 -7.85 -3.65
CA THR A 80 5.66 -8.72 -3.62
C THR A 80 5.02 -8.67 -2.25
N SER A 81 3.70 -8.48 -2.21
CA SER A 81 2.96 -8.38 -0.96
C SER A 81 3.09 -9.64 -0.11
N MET A 82 3.07 -9.45 1.20
CA MET A 82 2.94 -10.53 2.16
C MET A 82 1.61 -10.42 2.89
N ASP A 83 0.81 -11.49 2.87
CA ASP A 83 -0.50 -11.50 3.51
C ASP A 83 -0.46 -12.21 4.86
N TYR A 84 -1.07 -11.60 5.87
CA TYR A 84 -1.10 -12.10 7.24
C TYR A 84 -2.54 -12.23 7.72
N LEU A 85 -2.91 -13.40 8.22
CA LEU A 85 -4.19 -13.63 8.89
C LEU A 85 -4.20 -12.91 10.24
N VAL A 86 -5.17 -12.03 10.43
CA VAL A 86 -5.34 -11.22 11.66
C VAL A 86 -6.67 -11.49 12.38
N GLY A 87 -7.57 -12.26 11.76
CA GLY A 87 -8.86 -12.68 12.32
C GLY A 87 -10.04 -11.86 11.81
N ASP A 88 -11.24 -12.20 12.28
CA ASP A 88 -12.51 -11.74 11.70
C ASP A 88 -12.64 -10.21 11.57
N ASN A 89 -12.83 -9.75 10.34
CA ASN A 89 -13.21 -8.36 9.99
C ASN A 89 -12.34 -7.27 10.66
N PRO A 90 -11.03 -7.20 10.33
CA PRO A 90 -10.07 -6.26 10.89
C PRO A 90 -10.27 -4.80 10.45
#